data_AF-A0A511XJJ6-F1
#
_entry.id   AF-A0A511XJJ6-F1
#
_cell.length_a   1.000
_cell.length_b   1.000
_cell.length_c   1.000
_cell.angle_alpha   90.00
_cell.angle_beta   90.00
_cell.angle_gamma   90.00
#
_symmetry.space_group_name_H-M   'P 1'
#
loop_
_entity.id
_entity.type
_entity.pdbx_description
1 polymer ?
#
loop_
_entity_poly.entity_id
_entity_poly.type
_entity_poly.pdbx_seq_one_letter_code
_entity_poly.pdbx_strand_id
1 'polypeptide(L)'
;MTAAHPSAPLGSKLLVHSEETGRSVVVTVNDRGPYKAGRIIDLSHAAASRLGMLNQGVAHVTVRTALPDEVLEVAQAPADSGK
;
A
#
# COMPACT_ATOMS: atom_id res chain seq x y z
N MET A 1 5.30 -6.38 2.00
CA MET A 1 4.11 -5.54 2.27
C MET A 1 3.00 -5.92 1.30
N THR A 2 1.77 -6.06 1.80
CA THR A 2 0.63 -6.60 1.02
C THR A 2 -0.61 -5.72 1.14
N ALA A 3 -1.59 -5.96 0.27
CA ALA A 3 -2.88 -5.28 0.25
C ALA A 3 -4.00 -6.18 -0.35
N ALA A 4 -5.24 -5.86 -0.02
CA ALA A 4 -6.43 -6.37 -0.70
C ALA A 4 -6.97 -5.32 -1.67
N HIS A 5 -7.35 -5.75 -2.88
CA HIS A 5 -7.92 -4.87 -3.90
C HIS A 5 -9.14 -5.53 -4.60
N PRO A 6 -10.21 -4.78 -4.94
CA PRO A 6 -11.46 -5.37 -5.43
C PRO A 6 -11.30 -6.10 -6.77
N SER A 7 -10.54 -5.52 -7.71
CA SER A 7 -10.42 -6.04 -9.08
C SER A 7 -8.99 -6.27 -9.59
N ALA A 8 -7.95 -5.67 -9.01
CA ALA A 8 -6.58 -5.84 -9.47
C ALA A 8 -6.17 -7.34 -9.44
N PRO A 9 -5.42 -7.83 -10.44
CA PRO A 9 -4.92 -9.20 -10.43
C PRO A 9 -4.12 -9.50 -9.17
N LEU A 10 -4.26 -10.71 -8.63
CA LEU A 10 -3.40 -11.16 -7.54
C LEU A 10 -1.95 -11.18 -8.03
N GLY A 11 -1.02 -10.74 -7.18
CA GLY A 11 0.38 -10.54 -7.52
C GLY A 11 0.72 -9.15 -8.06
N SER A 12 -0.27 -8.31 -8.40
CA SER A 12 -0.03 -6.95 -8.88
C SER A 12 0.77 -6.13 -7.87
N LYS A 13 1.74 -5.36 -8.36
CA LYS A 13 2.48 -4.38 -7.57
C LYS A 13 1.85 -3.01 -7.76
N LEU A 14 1.35 -2.42 -6.68
CA LEU A 14 0.72 -1.11 -6.71
C LEU A 14 1.54 -0.14 -5.88
N LEU A 15 1.80 1.05 -6.43
CA LEU A 15 2.25 2.20 -5.66
C LEU A 15 1.04 2.85 -5.03
N VAL A 16 1.08 3.00 -3.71
CA VAL A 16 0.08 3.69 -2.91
C VAL A 16 0.74 4.94 -2.36
N HIS A 17 0.15 6.10 -2.63
CA HIS A 17 0.62 7.39 -2.13
C HIS A 17 -0.43 7.99 -1.21
N SER A 18 -0.03 8.38 0.00
CA SER A 18 -0.88 9.11 0.93
C SER A 18 -0.75 10.61 0.67
N GLU A 19 -1.87 11.25 0.35
CA GLU A 19 -1.91 12.70 0.14
C GLU A 19 -1.71 13.48 1.45
N GLU A 20 -2.07 12.88 2.58
CA GLU A 20 -1.99 13.49 3.90
C GLU A 20 -0.55 13.52 4.44
N THR A 21 0.22 12.45 4.23
CA THR A 21 1.60 12.35 4.74
C THR A 21 2.67 12.61 3.68
N GLY A 22 2.29 12.64 2.40
CA GLY A 22 3.21 12.70 1.26
C GLY A 22 4.04 11.43 1.07
N ARG A 23 3.79 10.37 1.84
CA ARG A 23 4.56 9.13 1.80
C ARG A 23 3.98 8.16 0.79
N SER A 24 4.84 7.30 0.26
CA SER A 24 4.45 6.26 -0.70
C SER A 24 4.97 4.90 -0.28
N VAL A 25 4.26 3.85 -0.69
CA VAL A 25 4.66 2.47 -0.47
C VAL A 25 4.24 1.59 -1.65
N VAL A 26 5.10 0.64 -2.05
CA VAL A 26 4.71 -0.40 -3.00
C VAL A 26 4.17 -1.60 -2.23
N VAL A 27 2.97 -2.05 -2.61
CA VAL A 27 2.31 -3.23 -2.05
C VAL A 27 2.10 -4.30 -3.09
N THR A 28 2.01 -5.55 -2.65
CA THR A 28 1.58 -6.68 -3.49
C THR A 28 0.14 -7.01 -3.18
N VAL A 29 -0.72 -7.04 -4.20
CA VAL A 29 -2.11 -7.49 -4.05
C VAL A 29 -2.10 -8.99 -3.81
N ASN A 30 -2.56 -9.43 -2.64
CA ASN A 30 -2.60 -10.85 -2.28
C ASN A 30 -4.00 -11.33 -1.85
N ASP A 31 -4.97 -10.43 -1.80
CA ASP A 31 -6.33 -10.74 -1.37
C ASP A 31 -7.38 -9.85 -2.07
N ARG A 32 -8.66 -10.18 -1.86
CA ARG A 32 -9.84 -9.47 -2.37
C ARG A 32 -10.51 -8.64 -1.28
N GLY A 33 -11.10 -7.52 -1.69
CA GLY A 33 -11.61 -6.48 -0.82
C GLY A 33 -10.98 -5.14 -1.19
N PRO A 34 -11.39 -4.00 -0.61
CA PRO A 34 -12.44 -3.87 0.38
C PRO A 34 -13.81 -4.12 -0.24
N TYR A 35 -14.74 -4.69 0.53
CA TYR A 35 -16.14 -4.87 0.09
C TYR A 35 -17.05 -3.70 0.49
N LYS A 36 -16.51 -2.75 1.27
CA LYS A 36 -17.24 -1.56 1.70
C LYS A 36 -17.13 -0.47 0.64
N ALA A 37 -18.26 0.09 0.24
CA ALA A 37 -18.31 1.24 -0.66
C ALA A 37 -17.47 2.41 -0.13
N GLY A 38 -16.76 3.10 -1.03
CA GLY A 38 -15.89 4.23 -0.71
C GLY A 38 -14.48 3.86 -0.25
N ARG A 39 -14.11 2.56 -0.19
CA ARG A 39 -12.73 2.12 0.03
C ARG A 39 -12.19 1.43 -1.22
N ILE A 40 -11.01 1.87 -1.67
CA ILE A 40 -10.41 1.36 -2.91
C ILE A 40 -9.32 0.31 -2.67
N ILE A 41 -8.73 0.28 -1.47
CA ILE A 41 -7.66 -0.65 -1.11
C ILE A 41 -7.61 -0.83 0.42
N ASP A 42 -7.37 -2.05 0.91
CA ASP A 42 -7.06 -2.31 2.31
C ASP A 42 -5.58 -2.69 2.43
N LEU A 43 -4.84 -2.00 3.30
CA LEU A 43 -3.40 -2.16 3.44
C LEU A 43 -3.06 -3.06 4.63
N SER A 44 -2.01 -3.88 4.49
CA SER A 44 -1.39 -4.54 5.64
C SER A 44 -0.91 -3.51 6.67
N HIS A 45 -0.87 -3.90 7.94
CA HIS A 45 -0.40 -3.04 9.04
C HIS A 45 0.98 -2.41 8.75
N ALA A 46 1.92 -3.19 8.22
CA ALA A 46 3.24 -2.71 7.84
C ALA A 46 3.19 -1.63 6.75
N ALA A 47 2.32 -1.77 5.74
CA ALA A 47 2.15 -0.76 4.70
C ALA A 47 1.51 0.52 5.25
N ALA A 48 0.49 0.40 6.10
CA ALA A 48 -0.14 1.52 6.78
C ALA A 48 0.84 2.26 7.72
N SER A 49 1.73 1.53 8.42
CA SER A 49 2.81 2.10 9.23
C SER A 49 3.75 2.96 8.39
N ARG A 50 4.23 2.43 7.25
CA ARG A 50 5.13 3.18 6.36
C ARG A 50 4.47 4.42 5.75
N LEU A 51 3.18 4.34 5.44
CA LEU A 51 2.40 5.52 5.02
C LEU A 51 2.13 6.50 6.16
N GLY A 52 2.41 6.15 7.41
CA GLY A 52 2.17 7.00 8.57
C GLY A 52 0.71 7.14 8.96
N MET A 53 -0.15 6.18 8.58
CA MET A 53 -1.62 6.32 8.72
C MET A 53 -2.24 5.48 9.84
N LEU A 54 -1.44 4.80 10.67
CA LEU A 54 -1.95 3.89 11.72
C LEU A 54 -2.92 4.57 12.69
N ASN A 55 -2.64 5.82 13.08
CA ASN A 55 -3.47 6.57 14.03
C ASN A 55 -4.78 7.09 13.42
N GLN A 56 -4.87 7.15 12.08
CA GLN A 56 -6.03 7.68 11.35
C GLN A 56 -7.05 6.58 11.05
N GLY A 57 -6.59 5.34 10.89
CA GLY A 57 -7.39 4.18 10.51
C GLY A 57 -7.82 4.16 9.04
N VAL A 58 -8.17 5.31 8.45
CA VAL A 58 -8.49 5.50 7.03
C VAL A 58 -7.78 6.78 6.55
N ALA A 59 -7.29 6.79 5.32
CA ALA A 59 -6.63 7.94 4.72
C ALA A 59 -6.98 8.08 3.23
N HIS A 60 -6.89 9.29 2.70
CA HIS A 60 -6.95 9.52 1.26
C HIS A 60 -5.66 9.07 0.59
N VAL A 61 -5.81 8.21 -0.42
CA VAL A 61 -4.69 7.65 -1.16
C VAL A 61 -4.95 7.66 -2.65
N THR A 62 -3.88 7.82 -3.42
CA THR A 62 -3.88 7.50 -4.84
C THR A 62 -3.18 6.17 -5.06
N VAL A 63 -3.68 5.40 -6.02
CA VAL A 63 -3.19 4.05 -6.32
C VAL A 63 -2.93 3.93 -7.81
N ARG A 64 -1.74 3.45 -8.17
CA ARG A 64 -1.40 3.09 -9.55
C ARG A 64 -0.51 1.87 -9.61
N THR A 65 -0.35 1.28 -10.79
CA THR A 65 0.66 0.25 -11.02
C THR A 65 2.04 0.82 -10.70
N ALA A 66 2.82 0.06 -9.93
CA ALA A 66 4.19 0.42 -9.62
C ALA A 66 5.07 0.25 -10.87
N LEU A 67 5.99 1.18 -11.07
CA LEU A 67 7.03 1.07 -12.09
C LEU A 67 8.12 0.09 -11.62
N PRO A 68 8.87 -0.54 -12.52
CA PRO A 68 9.92 -1.49 -12.16
C PRO A 68 10.91 -0.94 -11.12
N ASP A 69 11.38 0.29 -11.31
CA ASP A 69 12.37 0.90 -10.42
C ASP A 69 11.81 1.17 -9.01
N GLU A 70 10.52 1.49 -8.89
CA GLU A 70 9.85 1.68 -7.59
C GLU A 70 9.73 0.35 -6.83
N VAL A 71 9.53 -0.75 -7.54
CA VAL A 71 9.51 -2.09 -6.95
C VAL A 71 10.91 -2.46 -6.44
N LEU A 72 11.95 -2.16 -7.21
CA LEU A 72 13.34 -2.43 -6.85
C LEU A 72 13.79 -1.58 -5.66
N GLU A 73 13.47 -0.29 -5.64
CA GLU A 73 13.80 0.63 -4.55
C GLU A 73 13.17 0.17 -3.23
N VAL A 74 11.89 -0.24 -3.25
CA VAL A 74 11.20 -0.75 -2.06
C VAL A 74 11.74 -2.13 -1.61
N ALA A 75 12.19 -2.97 -2.54
CA ALA A 75 12.81 -4.26 -2.20
C ALA A 75 14.21 -4.09 -1.55
N GLN A 76 14.87 -2.98 -1.84
CA GLN A 76 16.20 -2.64 -1.30
C GLN A 76 16.14 -1.77 -0.05
N ALA A 77 15.03 -1.05 0.18
CA ALA A 77 14.83 -0.30 1.41
C ALA A 77 14.84 -1.26 2.61
N PRO A 78 15.68 -1.01 3.63
CA PRO A 78 15.79 -1.92 4.76
C PRO A 78 14.39 -2.18 5.34
N ALA A 79 14.10 -3.45 5.62
CA ALA A 79 12.90 -3.83 6.33
C ALA A 79 12.96 -3.14 7.68
N ASP A 80 12.27 -2.01 7.79
CA ASP A 80 12.10 -1.17 8.98
C ASP A 80 12.30 -2.01 10.23
N SER A 81 13.51 -1.90 10.80
CA SER A 81 13.96 -2.68 11.94
C SER A 81 13.25 -2.09 13.16
N GLY A 82 11.97 -2.42 13.28
CA GLY A 82 11.14 -2.06 14.41
C GLY A 82 11.75 -2.64 15.68
N LYS A 83 12.28 -1.75 16.51
CA LYS A 83 12.36 -1.95 17.96
C LYS A 83 10.96 -1.88 18.56
#